data_AF-X1IGQ2-F1
#
_entry.id   AF-X1IGQ2-F1
#
_cell.length_a   1.000
_cell.length_b   1.000
_cell.length_c   1.000
_cell.angle_alpha   90.00
_cell.angle_beta   90.00
_cell.angle_gamma   90.00
#
_symmetry.space_group_name_H-M   'P 1'
#
loop_
_entity.id
_entity.type
_entity.pdbx_description
1 polymer ?
#
loop_
_entity_poly.entity_id
_entity_poly.type
_entity_poly.pdbx_seq_one_letter_code
_entity_poly.pdbx_strand_id
1 'polypeptide(L)' 'GGAPLLGVNGTALICHGASQSRTIKNAILASKKYYTEKINEKITEYLSGTSVRTSDEQAN' A
#
# COMPACT_ATOMS: atom_id res chain seq x y z
N GLY A 1 -5.74 12.74 -4.66
CA GLY A 1 -5.50 11.38 -4.16
C GLY A 1 -4.21 10.88 -4.78
N GLY A 2 -3.76 9.72 -4.35
CA GLY A 2 -2.60 9.02 -4.92
C GLY A 2 -2.82 7.53 -4.81
N ALA A 3 -2.11 6.75 -5.62
CA ALA A 3 -2.15 5.30 -5.53
C ALA A 3 -1.22 4.82 -4.39
N PRO A 4 -1.64 3.91 -3.51
CA PRO A 4 -0.76 3.36 -2.49
C PRO A 4 0.37 2.55 -3.15
N LEU A 5 1.61 2.79 -2.74
CA LEU A 5 2.75 1.95 -3.08
C LEU A 5 2.88 0.84 -2.03
N LEU A 6 2.56 -0.39 -2.42
CA LEU A 6 2.63 -1.56 -1.54
C LEU A 6 4.01 -2.22 -1.58
N GLY A 7 4.35 -2.94 -0.53
CA GLY A 7 5.63 -3.67 -0.42
C GLY A 7 6.80 -2.84 0.12
N VAL A 8 6.55 -1.59 0.53
CA VAL A 8 7.52 -0.76 1.27
C VAL A 8 7.26 -0.86 2.78
N ASN A 9 8.28 -0.65 3.61
CA ASN A 9 8.13 -0.64 5.06
C ASN A 9 7.55 0.70 5.57
N GLY A 10 6.33 1.04 5.14
CA GLY A 10 5.67 2.27 5.55
C GLY A 10 4.49 2.67 4.66
N THR A 11 4.05 3.93 4.82
CA THR A 11 2.96 4.50 4.01
C THR A 11 3.53 5.39 2.91
N ALA A 12 3.34 5.01 1.65
CA ALA A 12 3.74 5.80 0.50
C ALA A 12 2.60 5.87 -0.53
N LEU A 13 2.41 7.05 -1.14
CA LEU A 13 1.45 7.27 -2.21
C LEU A 13 2.15 7.85 -3.43
N ILE A 14 1.87 7.28 -4.60
CA ILE A 14 2.31 7.77 -5.90
C ILE A 14 1.27 8.79 -6.40
N CYS A 15 1.71 10.03 -6.63
CA CYS A 15 0.88 11.08 -7.22
C CYS A 15 1.24 11.30 -8.69
N HIS A 16 0.27 11.71 -9.51
CA HIS A 16 0.51 12.02 -10.92
C HIS A 16 1.19 13.39 -11.07
N GLY A 17 2.09 13.56 -12.05
CA GLY A 17 2.83 14.82 -12.24
C GLY A 17 1.93 16.04 -12.51
N ALA A 18 0.79 15.85 -13.17
CA ALA A 18 -0.21 16.90 -13.40
C ALA A 18 -1.17 17.14 -12.21
N SER A 19 -0.84 16.64 -11.00
CA SER A 19 -1.70 16.79 -9.82
C SER A 19 -1.82 18.26 -9.40
N GLN A 20 -3.06 18.71 -9.25
CA GLN A 20 -3.38 20.03 -8.71
C GLN A 20 -3.27 20.06 -7.18
N SER A 21 -3.22 21.26 -6.59
CA SER A 21 -3.11 21.48 -5.15
C SER A 21 -4.13 20.68 -4.32
N ARG A 22 -5.40 20.62 -4.77
CA ARG A 22 -6.45 19.81 -4.14
C ARG A 22 -6.12 18.32 -4.15
N THR A 23 -5.55 17.81 -5.25
CA THR A 23 -5.18 16.40 -5.40
C THR A 23 -4.07 16.01 -4.44
N ILE A 24 -3.05 16.88 -4.31
CA ILE A 24 -1.94 16.70 -3.36
C ILE A 24 -2.43 16.76 -1.91
N LYS A 25 -3.27 17.75 -1.56
CA LYS A 25 -3.91 17.82 -0.23
C LYS A 25 -4.62 16.50 0.12
N ASN A 26 -5.40 15.97 -0.81
CA ASN A 26 -6.12 14.71 -0.59
C ASN A 26 -5.17 13.51 -0.46
N ALA A 27 -4.03 13.50 -1.17
CA ALA A 27 -3.02 12.46 -1.03
C ALA A 27 -2.36 12.50 0.35
N ILE A 28 -2.05 13.70 0.88
CA ILE A 28 -1.51 13.86 2.24
C ILE A 28 -2.52 13.37 3.29
N LEU A 29 -3.81 13.75 3.15
CA LEU A 29 -4.86 13.30 4.06
C LEU A 29 -5.03 11.77 4.03
N ALA A 30 -4.99 11.16 2.84
CA ALA A 30 -5.04 9.70 2.69
C ALA A 30 -3.80 9.03 3.33
N SER A 31 -2.61 9.58 3.10
CA SER A 31 -1.36 9.08 3.71
C SER A 31 -1.44 9.12 5.23
N LYS A 32 -1.91 10.23 5.81
CA LYS A 32 -2.14 10.35 7.25
C LYS A 32 -3.12 9.29 7.75
N LYS A 33 -4.24 9.10 7.05
CA LYS A 33 -5.24 8.08 7.39
C LYS A 33 -4.61 6.69 7.43
N TYR A 34 -3.90 6.27 6.38
CA TYR A 34 -3.31 4.93 6.31
C TYR A 34 -2.22 4.70 7.35
N TYR A 35 -1.42 5.72 7.65
CA TYR A 35 -0.47 5.67 8.76
C TYR A 35 -1.18 5.50 10.11
N THR A 36 -2.19 6.32 10.40
CA THR A 36 -2.94 6.24 11.66
C THR A 36 -3.68 4.90 11.81
N GLU A 37 -4.22 4.37 10.72
CA GLU A 37 -4.92 3.08 10.70
C GLU A 37 -3.97 1.86 10.69
N LYS A 38 -2.65 2.08 10.68
CA LYS A 38 -1.62 1.03 10.69
C LYS A 38 -1.81 0.00 9.57
N ILE A 39 -2.05 0.51 8.35
CA ILE A 39 -2.35 -0.34 7.19
C ILE A 39 -1.17 -1.25 6.82
N ASN A 40 0.06 -0.74 6.91
CA ASN A 40 1.25 -1.53 6.59
C ASN A 40 1.40 -2.74 7.54
N GLU A 41 1.18 -2.52 8.84
CA GLU A 41 1.22 -3.57 9.85
C GLU A 41 0.13 -4.61 9.61
N LYS A 42 -1.11 -4.18 9.32
CA LYS A 42 -2.22 -5.09 9.03
C LYS A 42 -1.97 -5.95 7.79
N ILE A 43 -1.38 -5.38 6.73
CA ILE A 43 -1.01 -6.13 5.53
C ILE A 43 0.06 -7.16 5.89
N THR A 44 1.09 -6.76 6.64
CA THR A 44 2.18 -7.66 7.05
C THR A 44 1.66 -8.80 7.92
N GLU A 45 0.80 -8.50 8.89
CA GLU A 45 0.12 -9.48 9.75
C GLU A 45 -0.71 -10.47 8.91
N TYR A 46 -1.53 -9.96 8.00
CA TYR A 46 -2.36 -10.80 7.12
C TYR A 46 -1.52 -11.74 6.24
N LEU A 47 -0.46 -11.22 5.63
CA LEU A 47 0.43 -12.02 4.79
C LEU A 47 1.22 -13.05 5.61
N SER A 48 1.58 -12.76 6.86
CA SER A 48 2.29 -13.71 7.74
C SER A 48 1.48 -14.97 8.03
N GLY A 49 0.15 -14.87 8.07
CA GLY A 49 -0.77 -15.99 8.25
C GLY A 49 -1.20 -16.67 6.95
N THR A 50 -0.75 -16.17 5.79
CA THR A 50 -1.17 -16.68 4.48
C THR A 50 -0.11 -17.60 3.90
N SER A 51 -0.48 -18.83 3.54
CA SER A 51 0.38 -19.70 2.73
C SER A 51 0.35 -19.27 1.27
N VAL A 52 1.50 -18.88 0.73
CA VAL A 52 1.67 -18.60 -0.69
C VAL A 52 1.80 -19.93 -1.42
N ARG A 53 0.79 -20.28 -2.23
CA ARG A 53 0.93 -21.37 -3.19
C ARG A 53 1.85 -20.90 -4.31
N THR A 54 3.06 -21.43 -4.37
CA THR A 54 3.96 -21.21 -5.50
C THR A 54 3.47 -22.05 -6.68
N SER A 55 3.44 -21.45 -7.87
CA SER A 55 3.00 -22.11 -9.11
C SER A 55 3.98 -23.20 -9.60
N ASP A 56 5.12 -23.35 -8.92
CA ASP A 56 6.21 -24.23 -9.34
C ASP A 56 6.10 -25.65 -8.75
N GLU A 57 5.20 -25.89 -7.79
CA GLU A 57 4.94 -27.23 -7.22
C GLU A 57 3.94 -28.08 -8.05
N GLN A 58 3.51 -27.59 -9.22
CA GLN A 58 2.61 -28.31 -10.13
C GLN A 58 3.30 -28.87 -11.38
N ALA A 59 4.61 -28.71 -11.52
CA ALA A 59 5.41 -29.41 -12.52
C ALA A 59 6.06 -30.65 -11.87
N ASN A 60 5.31 -31.76 -11.96
CA ASN A 60 5.71 -33.16 -11.78
C ASN A 60 7.22 -33.45 -11.67
#